data_AF-A0A0F0G0F8-F1
#
_entry.id   AF-A0A0F0G0F8-F1
#
_cell.length_a   1.000
_cell.length_b   1.000
_cell.length_c   1.000
_cell.angle_alpha   90.00
_cell.angle_beta   90.00
_cell.angle_gamma   90.00
#
_symmetry.space_group_name_H-M   'P 1'
#
loop_
_entity.id
_entity.type
_entity.pdbx_description
1 polymer ?
#
loop_
_entity_poly.entity_id
_entity_poly.type
_entity_poly.pdbx_seq_one_letter_code
_entity_poly.pdbx_strand_id
1 'polypeptide(L)'
;MATYQEIVQKISELQKQAEEIKAREQASVIADIRQKIDQYGLTADDLGFGTKPAAGKKATRKVPVRYRDSVGNTWTGRGKRPGWLTQALAAGKNIDDFLIR
;
A
#
# COMPACT_ATOMS: atom_id res chain seq x y z
N MET A 1 -47.93 -21.13 -26.02
CA MET A 1 -46.89 -20.08 -25.89
C MET A 1 -46.30 -20.21 -24.50
N ALA A 2 -44.98 -20.11 -24.35
CA ALA A 2 -44.34 -20.10 -23.04
C ALA A 2 -44.85 -18.89 -22.23
N THR A 3 -45.10 -19.08 -20.94
CA THR A 3 -45.53 -18.01 -20.05
C THR A 3 -44.36 -17.07 -19.77
N TYR A 4 -44.68 -15.83 -19.39
CA TYR A 4 -43.65 -14.83 -19.04
C TYR A 4 -42.72 -15.33 -17.92
N GLN A 5 -43.27 -16.04 -16.92
CA GLN A 5 -42.50 -16.63 -15.81
C GLN A 5 -41.48 -17.67 -16.30
N GLU A 6 -41.87 -18.55 -17.23
CA GLU A 6 -40.97 -19.56 -17.80
C GLU A 6 -39.83 -18.94 -18.61
N ILE A 7 -40.10 -17.85 -19.34
CA ILE A 7 -39.08 -17.11 -20.09
C ILE A 7 -38.07 -16.46 -19.13
N VAL A 8 -38.54 -15.86 -18.03
CA VAL A 8 -37.66 -15.22 -17.02
C VAL A 8 -36.79 -16.26 -16.31
N GLN A 9 -37.34 -17.42 -15.93
CA GLN A 9 -36.56 -18.50 -15.34
C GLN A 9 -35.44 -18.96 -16.28
N LYS A 10 -35.76 -19.15 -17.56
CA LYS A 10 -34.78 -19.58 -18.56
C LYS A 10 -33.69 -18.54 -18.81
N ILE A 11 -34.02 -17.24 -18.78
CA ILE A 11 -33.03 -16.16 -18.86
C ILE A 11 -32.06 -16.23 -17.67
N SER A 12 -32.58 -16.43 -16.46
CA SER A 12 -31.73 -16.51 -15.26
C SER A 12 -30.77 -17.70 -15.30
N GLU A 13 -31.23 -18.87 -15.76
CA GLU A 13 -30.35 -20.04 -15.92
C GLU A 13 -29.27 -19.80 -16.97
N LEU A 14 -29.64 -19.23 -18.12
CA LEU A 14 -28.69 -18.90 -19.18
C LEU A 14 -27.67 -17.85 -18.75
N GLN A 15 -28.09 -16.85 -17.96
CA GLN A 15 -27.18 -15.86 -17.38
C GLN A 15 -26.19 -16.51 -16.42
N LYS A 16 -26.66 -17.39 -15.53
CA LYS A 16 -25.78 -18.12 -14.60
C LYS A 16 -24.76 -18.99 -15.34
N GLN A 17 -25.20 -19.65 -16.42
CA GLN A 17 -24.31 -20.44 -17.28
C GLN A 17 -23.27 -19.55 -17.99
N ALA A 18 -23.69 -18.41 -18.50
CA ALA A 18 -22.78 -17.46 -19.15
C ALA A 18 -21.73 -16.90 -18.18
N GLU A 19 -22.12 -16.59 -16.94
CA GLU A 19 -21.20 -16.14 -15.90
C GLU A 19 -20.20 -17.23 -15.49
N GLU A 20 -20.65 -18.48 -15.38
CA GLU A 20 -19.75 -19.60 -15.04
C GLU A 20 -18.72 -19.85 -16.15
N ILE A 21 -19.14 -19.82 -17.42
CA ILE A 21 -18.24 -19.94 -18.56
C ILE A 21 -17.25 -18.77 -18.57
N LYS A 22 -17.74 -17.55 -18.42
CA LYS A 22 -16.90 -16.35 -18.37
C LYS A 22 -15.89 -16.42 -17.23
N ALA A 23 -16.28 -16.85 -16.03
CA ALA A 23 -15.37 -16.98 -14.90
C ALA A 23 -14.25 -18.01 -15.16
N ARG A 24 -14.60 -19.13 -15.80
CA ARG A 24 -13.62 -20.17 -16.18
C ARG A 24 -12.64 -19.67 -17.24
N GLU A 25 -13.13 -19.01 -18.29
CA GLU A 25 -12.28 -18.44 -19.34
C GLU A 25 -11.42 -17.27 -18.82
N GLN A 26 -11.97 -16.44 -17.94
CA GLN A 26 -11.20 -15.35 -17.33
C GLN A 26 -10.06 -15.88 -16.46
N ALA A 27 -10.26 -16.97 -15.72
CA ALA A 27 -9.21 -17.54 -14.88
C ALA A 27 -8.00 -18.00 -15.71
N SER A 28 -8.22 -18.66 -16.85
CA SER A 28 -7.12 -19.10 -17.72
C SER A 28 -6.41 -17.92 -18.39
N VAL A 29 -7.16 -16.92 -18.84
CA VAL A 29 -6.59 -15.68 -19.42
C VAL A 29 -5.75 -14.91 -18.39
N ILE A 30 -6.24 -14.80 -17.15
CA ILE A 30 -5.48 -14.15 -16.06
C ILE A 30 -4.18 -14.89 -15.78
N ALA A 31 -4.19 -16.24 -15.82
CA ALA A 31 -2.98 -17.03 -15.61
C ALA A 31 -1.94 -16.80 -16.73
N ASP A 32 -2.36 -16.80 -17.99
CA ASP A 32 -1.48 -16.53 -19.14
C ASP A 32 -0.91 -15.10 -19.09
N ILE A 33 -1.74 -14.10 -18.77
CA ILE A 33 -1.30 -12.71 -18.60
C ILE A 33 -0.28 -12.62 -17.45
N ARG A 34 -0.52 -13.27 -16.31
CA ARG A 34 0.44 -13.29 -15.19
C ARG A 34 1.77 -13.91 -15.58
N GLN A 35 1.75 -15.01 -16.33
CA GLN A 35 2.98 -15.64 -16.82
C GLN A 35 3.75 -14.71 -17.76
N LYS A 36 3.06 -14.02 -18.67
CA LYS A 36 3.67 -13.02 -19.56
C LYS A 36 4.23 -11.83 -18.76
N ILE A 37 3.51 -11.36 -17.74
CA ILE A 37 3.98 -10.30 -16.84
C ILE A 37 5.30 -10.70 -16.19
N ASP A 38 5.38 -11.92 -15.66
CA ASP A 38 6.61 -12.44 -15.01
C ASP A 38 7.76 -12.61 -16.00
N GLN A 39 7.50 -13.24 -17.15
CA GLN A 39 8.50 -13.52 -18.19
C GLN A 39 9.15 -12.25 -18.76
N TYR A 40 8.36 -11.19 -18.96
CA TYR A 40 8.83 -9.93 -19.53
C TYR A 40 9.12 -8.87 -18.47
N GLY A 41 8.94 -9.18 -17.18
CA GLY A 41 9.11 -8.23 -16.08
C GLY A 41 8.20 -7.00 -16.18
N LEU A 42 7.00 -7.17 -16.75
CA LEU A 42 6.06 -6.06 -16.97
C LEU A 42 5.51 -5.57 -15.64
N THR A 43 5.33 -4.27 -15.51
CA THR A 43 4.69 -3.65 -14.37
C THR A 43 3.31 -3.12 -14.75
N ALA A 44 2.50 -2.77 -13.75
CA ALA A 44 1.20 -2.12 -14.00
C ALA A 44 1.37 -0.84 -14.84
N ASP A 45 2.48 -0.12 -14.68
CA ASP A 45 2.82 1.07 -15.47
C ASP A 45 3.08 0.75 -16.95
N ASP A 46 3.76 -0.36 -17.26
CA ASP A 46 4.02 -0.79 -18.66
C ASP A 46 2.73 -1.21 -19.38
N LEU A 47 1.75 -1.69 -18.63
CA LEU A 47 0.42 -2.06 -19.13
C LEU A 47 -0.57 -0.88 -19.14
N GLY A 48 -0.14 0.33 -18.77
CA GLY A 48 -0.99 1.52 -18.72
C GLY A 48 -2.01 1.54 -17.57
N PHE A 49 -1.92 0.58 -16.63
CA PHE A 49 -2.72 0.52 -15.41
C PHE A 49 -2.06 1.22 -14.22
N GLY A 50 -0.83 1.70 -14.38
CA GLY A 50 -0.13 2.51 -13.41
C GLY A 50 -0.96 3.73 -13.05
N THR A 51 -1.34 3.85 -11.78
CA THR A 51 -1.90 5.10 -11.28
C THR A 51 -0.74 6.09 -11.30
N LYS A 52 -0.70 7.02 -12.27
CA LYS A 52 0.31 8.10 -12.32
C LYS A 52 0.50 8.60 -10.88
N PRO A 53 1.69 8.45 -10.27
CA PRO A 53 1.89 8.99 -8.94
C PRO A 53 1.61 10.49 -9.08
N ALA A 54 0.60 10.97 -8.35
CA ALA A 54 0.26 12.38 -8.34
C ALA A 54 1.57 13.14 -8.11
N ALA A 55 2.00 13.90 -9.12
CA ALA A 55 3.21 14.70 -9.06
C ALA A 55 3.06 15.65 -7.87
N GLY A 56 3.64 15.30 -6.72
CA GLY A 56 3.40 16.07 -5.50
C GLY A 56 3.78 15.41 -4.18
N LYS A 57 3.80 14.08 -4.07
CA LYS A 57 4.32 13.44 -2.85
C LYS A 57 5.81 13.14 -3.01
N LYS A 58 6.65 14.16 -2.85
CA LYS A 58 8.02 13.93 -2.38
C LYS A 58 7.87 13.04 -1.15
N ALA A 59 8.35 11.80 -1.22
CA ALA A 59 8.45 10.95 -0.04
C ALA A 59 9.17 11.78 1.02
N THR A 60 8.45 12.18 2.08
CA THR A 60 9.05 12.80 3.24
C THR A 60 9.99 11.75 3.79
N ARG A 61 11.26 11.83 3.41
CA ARG A 61 12.33 10.97 3.92
C ARG A 61 12.24 11.09 5.43
N LYS A 62 11.69 10.05 6.09
CA LYS A 62 11.53 10.02 7.55
C LYS A 62 12.92 10.29 8.11
N VAL A 63 13.09 11.46 8.74
CA VAL A 63 14.38 11.82 9.32
C VAL A 63 14.61 10.83 10.45
N PRO A 64 15.74 10.09 10.45
CA PRO A 64 16.01 9.13 11.50
C PRO A 64 16.01 9.85 12.85
N VAL A 65 15.37 9.24 13.84
CA VAL A 65 15.45 9.69 15.23
C VAL A 65 16.91 9.62 15.64
N ARG A 66 17.45 10.71 16.18
CA ARG A 66 18.87 10.82 16.54
C ARG A 66 19.08 10.75 18.04
N TYR A 67 18.10 11.16 18.84
CA TYR A 67 18.18 11.15 20.30
C TYR A 67 16.97 10.45 20.93
N ARG A 68 17.17 9.70 22.02
CA ARG A 68 16.14 9.01 22.80
C ARG A 68 16.46 9.04 24.30
N ASP A 69 15.45 9.15 25.15
CA ASP A 69 15.60 8.99 26.61
C ASP A 69 15.19 7.61 27.11
N SER A 70 15.42 7.35 28.41
CA SER A 70 15.05 6.10 29.08
C SER A 70 13.54 5.89 29.22
N VAL A 71 12.74 6.94 29.04
CA VAL A 71 11.26 6.93 29.15
C VAL A 71 10.61 6.66 27.79
N GLY A 72 11.40 6.68 26.70
CA GLY A 72 10.95 6.43 25.33
C GLY A 72 10.66 7.67 24.50
N ASN A 73 10.93 8.87 25.01
CA ASN A 73 10.85 10.10 24.23
C ASN A 73 11.96 10.14 23.18
N THR A 74 11.63 10.60 21.98
CA THR A 74 12.54 10.61 20.82
C THR A 74 12.62 11.97 20.17
N TRP A 75 13.81 12.36 19.70
CA TRP A 75 14.03 13.60 18.97
C TRP A 75 14.94 13.38 17.77
N THR A 76 14.53 13.91 16.61
CA THR A 76 15.26 13.75 15.33
C THR A 76 16.46 14.68 15.20
N GLY A 77 16.72 15.54 16.20
CA GLY A 77 17.75 16.59 16.12
C GLY A 77 17.39 17.77 15.22
N ARG A 78 16.17 17.77 14.63
CA ARG A 78 15.63 18.89 13.86
C ARG A 78 14.55 19.63 14.65
N GLY A 79 14.53 20.96 14.55
CA GLY A 79 13.54 21.82 15.21
C GLY A 79 13.86 22.13 16.68
N LYS A 80 12.87 22.64 17.42
CA LYS A 80 13.01 23.02 18.83
C LYS A 80 13.32 21.78 19.69
N ARG A 81 14.29 21.91 20.61
CA ARG A 81 14.61 20.86 21.58
C ARG A 81 13.39 20.58 22.47
N PRO A 82 13.04 19.30 22.70
CA PRO A 82 11.96 18.94 23.58
C PRO A 82 12.31 19.25 25.05
N GLY A 83 11.28 19.40 25.89
CA GLY A 83 11.43 19.77 27.30
C GLY A 83 12.29 18.80 28.08
N TRP A 84 12.13 17.48 27.85
CA TRP A 84 12.92 16.44 28.52
C TRP A 84 14.42 16.58 28.25
N LEU A 85 14.82 16.92 27.02
CA LEU A 85 16.24 17.07 26.66
C LEU A 85 16.82 18.35 27.26
N THR A 86 16.02 19.42 27.28
CA THR A 86 16.43 20.69 27.91
C THR A 86 16.60 20.52 29.43
N GLN A 87 15.70 19.78 30.08
CA GLN A 87 15.78 19.48 31.51
C GLN A 87 16.97 18.57 31.83
N ALA A 88 17.23 17.55 30.99
CA ALA A 88 18.40 16.68 31.16
C ALA A 88 19.73 17.45 31.03
N LEU A 89 19.81 18.38 30.08
CA LEU A 89 20.98 19.25 29.91
C LEU A 89 21.14 20.22 31.09
N ALA A 90 20.03 20.77 31.62
CA ALA A 90 20.05 21.60 32.82
C ALA A 90 20.45 20.83 34.08
N ALA A 91 20.14 19.53 34.13
CA ALA A 91 20.58 18.61 35.19
C ALA A 91 22.06 18.17 35.05
N GLY A 92 22.81 18.75 34.11
CA GLY A 92 24.24 18.47 33.90
C GLY A 92 24.54 17.22 33.06
N LYS A 93 23.53 16.58 32.45
CA LYS A 93 23.75 15.44 31.56
C LYS A 93 24.17 15.91 30.18
N ASN A 94 25.00 15.12 29.49
CA ASN A 94 25.42 15.44 28.14
C ASN A 94 24.36 15.02 27.11
N ILE A 95 24.30 15.73 25.98
CA ILE A 95 23.37 15.41 24.89
C ILE A 95 23.74 14.10 24.20
N ASP A 96 25.02 13.74 24.22
CA ASP A 96 25.54 12.52 23.61
C ASP A 96 25.05 11.23 24.30
N ASP A 97 24.73 11.28 25.61
CA ASP A 97 24.11 10.15 26.33
C ASP A 97 22.75 9.75 25.78
N PHE A 98 22.07 10.68 25.10
CA PHE A 98 20.77 10.44 24.49
C PHE A 98 20.90 10.02 23.03
N LEU A 99 22.10 10.03 22.44
CA LEU A 99 22.29 9.70 21.03
C LEU A 99 22.00 8.22 20.78
N ILE A 100 21.07 7.93 19.86
CA ILE A 100 20.86 6.57 19.38
C ILE A 100 22.03 6.26 18.43
N ARG A 101 22.84 5.26 18.79
CA ARG A 101 23.96 4.77 17.97
C ARG A 101 23.59 3.48 17.25
#